data_AF-A0A101EDI0-F1
#
_entry.id   AF-A0A101EDI0-F1
#
_cell.length_a   1.000
_cell.length_b   1.000
_cell.length_c   1.000
_cell.angle_alpha   90.00
_cell.angle_beta   90.00
_cell.angle_gamma   90.00
#
_symmetry.space_group_name_H-M   'P 1'
#
loop_
_entity.id
_entity.type
_entity.pdbx_description
1 polymer ?
#
loop_
_entity_poly.entity_id
_entity_poly.type
_entity_poly.pdbx_seq_one_letter_code
_entity_poly.pdbx_strand_id
1 'polypeptide(L)'
;MTLIRFSVCPHDILKGKERWESFAKRLEEILKEKVIFEPIPDFKKEFEYIEKGDLHLYYVSPRSLRRALNRGYKPVAKIKNQKDRYFLLTRGELPPEGEILIALPFLEAGGYALLGIDIERVKLAFVKDYNDATPFHLDKIKRGG
;
A
#
# COMPACT_ATOMS: atom_id res chain seq x y z
N MET A 1 -12.50 17.32 26.50
CA MET A 1 -12.81 16.47 25.34
C MET A 1 -11.70 16.64 24.34
N THR A 2 -10.92 15.59 24.17
CA THR A 2 -9.83 15.49 23.19
C THR A 2 -10.44 15.12 21.84
N LEU A 3 -9.87 15.66 20.77
CA LEU A 3 -10.28 15.35 19.41
C LEU A 3 -9.35 14.28 18.81
N ILE A 4 -9.89 13.13 18.43
CA ILE A 4 -9.13 12.04 17.81
C ILE A 4 -9.40 12.07 16.31
N ARG A 5 -8.32 12.22 15.53
CA ARG A 5 -8.36 12.15 14.06
C ARG A 5 -7.98 10.73 13.64
N PHE A 6 -8.95 10.03 13.05
CA PHE A 6 -8.82 8.66 12.59
C PHE A 6 -8.90 8.60 11.07
N SER A 7 -7.90 7.96 10.45
CA SER A 7 -7.85 7.79 9.00
C SER A 7 -7.50 6.36 8.61
N VAL A 8 -7.84 6.01 7.38
CA VAL A 8 -7.61 4.69 6.79
C VAL A 8 -7.00 4.89 5.40
N CYS A 9 -6.06 4.04 5.03
CA CYS A 9 -5.39 4.09 3.75
C CYS A 9 -6.36 3.94 2.56
N PRO A 10 -6.07 4.58 1.41
CA PRO A 10 -7.00 4.68 0.29
C PRO A 10 -7.54 3.33 -0.21
N HIS A 11 -6.68 2.29 -0.22
CA HIS A 11 -7.05 0.98 -0.76
C HIS A 11 -8.13 0.25 0.05
N ASP A 12 -8.19 0.45 1.36
CA ASP A 12 -9.24 -0.14 2.23
C ASP A 12 -10.53 0.66 2.19
N ILE A 13 -10.48 1.95 1.85
CA ILE A 13 -11.66 2.78 1.71
C ILE A 13 -12.50 2.37 0.50
N LEU A 14 -11.86 2.02 -0.63
CA LEU A 14 -12.53 1.71 -1.89
C LEU A 14 -13.62 0.64 -1.79
N LYS A 15 -13.50 -0.31 -0.86
CA LYS A 15 -14.49 -1.37 -0.63
C LYS A 15 -15.00 -1.48 0.81
N GLY A 16 -14.46 -0.68 1.73
CA GLY A 16 -14.65 -0.85 3.17
C GLY A 16 -15.12 0.38 3.92
N LYS A 17 -15.49 1.47 3.22
CA LYS A 17 -15.81 2.76 3.86
C LYS A 17 -16.83 2.64 5.00
N GLU A 18 -17.98 2.01 4.78
CA GLU A 18 -19.05 1.88 5.78
C GLU A 18 -18.59 1.14 7.05
N ARG A 19 -17.77 0.09 6.87
CA ARG A 19 -17.16 -0.64 7.99
C ARG A 19 -16.29 0.28 8.83
N TRP A 20 -15.49 1.12 8.19
CA TRP A 20 -14.59 2.05 8.89
C TRP A 20 -15.34 3.22 9.53
N GLU A 21 -16.41 3.70 8.92
CA GLU A 21 -17.33 4.67 9.55
C GLU A 21 -17.98 4.08 10.81
N SER A 22 -18.47 2.84 10.73
CA SER A 22 -19.02 2.13 11.89
C SER A 22 -17.97 1.91 12.99
N PHE A 23 -16.75 1.54 12.61
CA PHE A 23 -15.63 1.40 13.54
C PHE A 23 -15.31 2.72 14.26
N ALA A 24 -15.26 3.84 13.55
CA ALA A 24 -15.00 5.14 14.13
C ALA A 24 -16.06 5.55 15.16
N LYS A 25 -17.35 5.31 14.87
CA LYS A 25 -18.44 5.56 15.81
C LYS A 25 -18.31 4.73 17.09
N ARG A 26 -18.01 3.42 16.95
CA ARG A 26 -17.78 2.54 18.11
C ARG A 26 -16.56 2.97 18.92
N LEU A 27 -15.51 3.45 18.24
CA LEU A 27 -14.31 3.95 18.90
C LEU A 27 -14.63 5.20 19.74
N GLU A 28 -15.42 6.13 19.22
CA GLU A 28 -15.92 7.30 19.96
C GLU A 28 -16.72 6.88 21.21
N GLU A 29 -17.63 5.92 21.06
CA GLU A 29 -18.44 5.39 22.17
C GLU A 29 -17.60 4.77 23.30
N ILE A 30 -16.52 4.07 22.94
CA ILE A 30 -15.61 3.41 23.89
C ILE A 30 -14.70 4.42 24.57
N LEU A 31 -14.09 5.32 23.79
CA LEU A 31 -13.11 6.28 24.31
C LEU A 31 -13.75 7.44 25.07
N LYS A 32 -15.06 7.69 24.86
CA LYS A 32 -15.76 8.87 25.36
C LYS A 32 -15.11 10.18 24.89
N GLU A 33 -14.47 10.12 23.73
CA GLU A 33 -13.78 11.23 23.07
C GLU A 33 -14.26 11.33 21.62
N LYS A 34 -14.33 12.55 21.09
CA LYS A 34 -14.82 12.78 19.73
C LYS A 34 -13.84 12.18 18.70
N VAL A 35 -14.33 11.34 17.81
CA VAL A 35 -13.54 10.74 16.73
C VAL A 35 -14.00 11.30 15.38
N ILE A 36 -13.11 12.06 14.72
CA ILE A 36 -13.33 12.47 13.33
C ILE A 36 -12.71 11.41 12.43
N PHE A 37 -13.57 10.75 11.64
CA PHE A 37 -13.13 9.86 10.58
C PHE A 37 -12.90 10.62 9.28
N GLU A 38 -11.65 10.66 8.83
CA GLU A 38 -11.22 11.35 7.61
C GLU A 38 -10.58 10.32 6.66
N PRO A 39 -11.35 9.68 5.76
CA PRO A 39 -10.80 8.72 4.81
C PRO A 39 -9.81 9.41 3.87
N ILE A 40 -8.67 8.77 3.62
CA ILE A 40 -7.63 9.33 2.76
C ILE A 40 -7.99 9.02 1.29
N PRO A 41 -8.08 10.03 0.40
CA PRO A 41 -8.58 9.82 -0.95
C PRO A 41 -7.59 9.11 -1.87
N ASP A 42 -6.29 9.34 -1.68
CA ASP A 42 -5.24 8.82 -2.55
C ASP A 42 -3.88 8.72 -1.82
N PHE A 43 -2.92 8.02 -2.44
CA PHE A 43 -1.60 7.80 -1.86
C PHE A 43 -0.75 9.07 -1.75
N LYS A 44 -1.00 10.09 -2.58
CA LYS A 44 -0.28 11.37 -2.48
C LYS A 44 -0.70 12.09 -1.19
N LYS A 45 -2.00 12.17 -0.95
CA LYS A 45 -2.56 12.69 0.30
C LYS A 45 -2.14 11.86 1.51
N GLU A 46 -2.09 10.55 1.38
CA GLU A 46 -1.59 9.68 2.44
C GLU A 46 -0.20 10.10 2.93
N PHE A 47 0.72 10.36 2.01
CA PHE A 47 2.06 10.82 2.36
C PHE A 47 2.01 12.22 3.00
N GLU A 48 1.22 13.15 2.47
CA GLU A 48 1.06 14.48 3.09
C GLU A 48 0.58 14.38 4.54
N TYR A 49 -0.39 13.52 4.85
CA TYR A 49 -0.91 13.32 6.21
C TYR A 49 0.14 12.75 7.16
N ILE A 50 0.87 11.71 6.73
CA ILE A 50 1.92 11.09 7.55
C ILE A 50 3.03 12.11 7.85
N GLU A 51 3.43 12.89 6.85
CA GLU A 51 4.52 13.87 6.99
C GLU A 51 4.15 15.06 7.88
N LYS A 52 2.88 15.48 7.87
CA LYS A 52 2.38 16.53 8.76
C LYS A 52 2.24 16.05 10.21
N GLY A 53 2.00 14.76 10.44
CA GLY A 53 1.78 14.22 11.78
C GLY A 53 0.42 14.58 12.38
N ASP A 54 -0.55 14.95 11.54
CA ASP A 54 -1.87 15.45 11.97
C ASP A 54 -2.84 14.34 12.40
N LEU A 55 -2.49 13.07 12.17
CA LEU A 55 -3.34 11.93 12.47
C LEU A 55 -3.02 11.35 13.84
N HIS A 56 -4.04 11.04 14.63
CA HIS A 56 -3.87 10.41 15.95
C HIS A 56 -3.89 8.89 15.83
N LEU A 57 -4.81 8.37 15.01
CA LEU A 57 -4.94 6.95 14.70
C LEU A 57 -4.99 6.76 13.18
N TYR A 58 -4.23 5.81 12.67
CA TYR A 58 -4.12 5.58 11.24
C TYR A 58 -4.02 4.09 10.94
N TYR A 59 -4.98 3.58 10.17
CA TYR A 59 -4.90 2.25 9.58
C TYR A 59 -4.07 2.32 8.30
N VAL A 60 -2.85 1.80 8.39
CA VAL A 60 -1.78 2.00 7.41
C VAL A 60 -1.52 0.76 6.56
N SER A 61 -1.24 0.96 5.28
CA SER A 61 -0.79 -0.11 4.38
C SER A 61 0.66 -0.52 4.67
N PRO A 62 1.09 -1.75 4.33
CA PRO A 62 2.50 -2.14 4.41
C PRO A 62 3.45 -1.17 3.68
N ARG A 63 3.01 -0.58 2.56
CA ARG A 63 3.76 0.42 1.80
C ARG A 63 4.09 1.67 2.61
N SER A 64 3.15 2.12 3.43
CA SER A 64 3.23 3.40 4.15
C SER A 64 3.66 3.24 5.60
N LEU A 65 3.68 2.00 6.12
CA LEU A 65 4.04 1.67 7.49
C LEU A 65 5.42 2.20 7.87
N ARG A 66 6.46 1.95 7.05
CA ARG A 66 7.82 2.43 7.33
C ARG A 66 7.86 3.95 7.51
N ARG A 67 7.13 4.71 6.67
CA ARG A 67 7.08 6.17 6.75
C ARG A 67 6.40 6.63 8.02
N ALA A 68 5.28 6.02 8.40
CA ALA A 68 4.61 6.31 9.66
C ALA A 68 5.51 6.03 10.88
N LEU A 69 6.21 4.89 10.91
CA LEU A 69 7.15 4.58 11.99
C LEU A 69 8.26 5.63 12.12
N ASN A 70 8.83 6.08 11.00
CA ASN A 70 9.86 7.13 10.99
C ASN A 70 9.34 8.49 11.48
N ARG A 71 8.02 8.71 11.45
CA ARG A 71 7.35 9.90 11.99
C ARG A 71 6.92 9.73 13.45
N GLY A 72 7.33 8.65 14.11
CA GLY A 72 7.09 8.42 15.53
C GLY A 72 5.77 7.70 15.85
N TYR A 73 5.01 7.27 14.83
CA TYR A 73 3.85 6.42 15.06
C TYR A 73 4.27 5.07 15.64
N LYS A 74 3.43 4.51 16.52
CA LYS A 74 3.62 3.19 17.10
C LYS A 74 2.51 2.24 16.65
N PRO A 75 2.83 1.01 16.24
CA PRO A 75 1.81 0.02 15.91
C PRO A 75 1.12 -0.42 17.20
N VAL A 76 -0.21 -0.32 17.24
CA VAL A 76 -1.01 -0.70 18.42
C VAL A 76 -1.91 -1.92 18.18
N ALA A 77 -2.24 -2.22 16.93
CA ALA A 77 -3.10 -3.33 16.57
C ALA A 77 -2.87 -3.79 15.13
N LYS A 78 -3.29 -5.02 14.83
CA LYS A 78 -3.45 -5.58 13.49
C LYS A 78 -4.71 -6.44 13.42
N ILE A 79 -5.27 -6.65 12.24
CA ILE A 79 -6.35 -7.61 12.08
C ILE A 79 -5.79 -9.02 12.30
N LYS A 80 -6.41 -9.79 13.20
CA LYS A 80 -6.02 -11.16 13.49
C LYS A 80 -6.11 -12.00 12.20
N ASN A 81 -5.06 -12.77 11.92
CA ASN A 81 -4.94 -13.64 10.75
C ASN A 81 -4.96 -12.93 9.38
N GLN A 82 -4.87 -11.60 9.32
CA GLN A 82 -4.65 -10.90 8.05
C GLN A 82 -3.31 -11.33 7.47
N LYS A 83 -3.35 -11.79 6.21
CA LYS A 83 -2.18 -12.16 5.41
C LYS A 83 -2.24 -11.40 4.10
N ASP A 84 -1.31 -10.49 3.90
CA ASP A 84 -1.11 -9.86 2.61
C ASP A 84 -0.27 -10.80 1.73
N ARG A 85 -0.61 -10.87 0.45
CA ARG A 85 0.11 -11.67 -0.53
C ARG A 85 0.59 -10.76 -1.66
N TYR A 86 1.86 -10.89 -1.99
CA TYR A 86 2.43 -10.31 -3.20
C TYR A 86 2.38 -11.36 -4.30
N PHE A 87 2.03 -10.93 -5.51
CA PHE A 87 1.91 -11.80 -6.67
C PHE A 87 2.90 -11.35 -7.74
N LEU A 88 3.63 -12.31 -8.31
CA LEU A 88 4.33 -12.13 -9.57
C LEU A 88 3.42 -12.69 -10.67
N LEU A 89 3.01 -11.84 -11.60
CA LEU A 89 2.17 -12.23 -12.74
C LEU A 89 3.07 -12.45 -13.95
N THR A 90 3.05 -13.66 -14.51
CA THR A 90 3.86 -14.05 -15.66
C THR A 90 2.95 -14.57 -16.79
N ARG A 91 3.38 -14.41 -18.05
CA ARG A 91 2.67 -14.96 -19.22
C ARG A 91 2.86 -16.48 -19.39
N GLY A 92 3.79 -17.06 -18.62
CA GLY A 92 4.17 -18.47 -18.62
C GLY A 92 5.19 -18.73 -17.50
N GLU A 93 5.90 -19.84 -17.57
CA GLU A 93 7.00 -20.11 -16.64
C GLU A 93 8.12 -19.08 -16.81
N LEU A 94 8.82 -18.77 -15.71
CA LEU A 94 10.03 -17.96 -15.78
C LEU A 94 11.11 -18.76 -16.51
N PRO A 95 11.85 -18.14 -17.45
CA PRO A 95 12.91 -18.83 -18.15
C PRO A 95 13.98 -19.29 -17.15
N PRO A 96 14.57 -20.49 -17.33
CA PRO A 96 15.57 -21.02 -16.41
C PRO A 96 16.84 -20.16 -16.39
N GLU A 97 17.17 -19.50 -17.50
CA GLU A 97 18.34 -18.63 -17.68
C GLU A 97 17.98 -17.30 -18.36
N GLY A 98 18.91 -16.34 -18.34
CA GLY A 98 18.75 -15.05 -19.00
C GLY A 98 18.01 -13.97 -18.19
N GLU A 99 17.94 -12.76 -18.75
CA GLU A 99 17.34 -11.58 -18.12
C GLU A 99 15.82 -11.70 -17.96
N ILE A 100 15.31 -11.30 -16.80
CA ILE A 100 13.89 -11.26 -16.44
C ILE A 100 13.47 -9.79 -16.34
N LEU A 101 12.68 -9.33 -17.32
CA LEU A 101 12.09 -7.99 -17.29
C LEU A 101 10.82 -7.98 -16.43
N ILE A 102 10.78 -7.11 -15.42
CA ILE A 102 9.64 -6.96 -14.52
C ILE A 102 9.12 -5.53 -14.58
N ALA A 103 7.83 -5.38 -14.91
CA ALA A 103 7.12 -4.12 -14.75
C ALA A 103 6.51 -4.00 -13.35
N LEU A 104 6.75 -2.88 -12.69
CA LEU A 104 6.15 -2.56 -11.40
C LEU A 104 6.00 -1.05 -11.22
N PRO A 105 4.96 -0.58 -10.50
CA PRO A 105 4.76 0.85 -10.31
C PRO A 105 5.68 1.48 -9.26
N PHE A 106 6.19 0.69 -8.31
CA PHE A 106 7.09 1.15 -7.24
C PHE A 106 7.80 -0.03 -6.59
N LEU A 107 9.02 0.18 -6.11
CA LEU A 107 9.87 -0.87 -5.57
C LEU A 107 9.53 -1.24 -4.12
N GLU A 108 9.02 -0.32 -3.29
CA GLU A 108 8.96 -0.55 -1.84
C GLU A 108 8.11 -1.75 -1.45
N ALA A 109 6.85 -1.79 -1.90
CA ALA A 109 5.97 -2.93 -1.65
C ALA A 109 6.05 -3.97 -2.78
N GLY A 110 6.27 -3.55 -4.04
CA GLY A 110 6.39 -4.47 -5.17
C GLY A 110 7.62 -5.37 -5.11
N GLY A 111 8.72 -4.88 -4.53
CA GLY A 111 9.99 -5.57 -4.40
C GLY A 111 9.91 -6.85 -3.55
N TYR A 112 8.96 -6.96 -2.63
CA TYR A 112 8.77 -8.18 -1.85
C TYR A 112 8.39 -9.39 -2.72
N ALA A 113 7.71 -9.16 -3.85
CA ALA A 113 7.41 -10.21 -4.81
C ALA A 113 8.69 -10.78 -5.48
N LEU A 114 9.80 -10.04 -5.42
CA LEU A 114 11.06 -10.40 -6.07
C LEU A 114 11.97 -11.26 -5.19
N LEU A 115 11.64 -11.46 -3.92
CA LEU A 115 12.49 -12.24 -2.99
C LEU A 115 12.55 -13.74 -3.35
N GLY A 116 11.69 -14.21 -4.24
CA GLY A 116 11.66 -15.60 -4.73
C GLY A 116 12.32 -15.81 -6.09
N ILE A 117 12.97 -14.79 -6.66
CA ILE A 117 13.65 -14.89 -7.95
C ILE A 117 15.10 -14.44 -7.81
N ASP A 118 15.96 -14.92 -8.71
CA ASP A 118 17.34 -14.47 -8.80
C ASP A 118 17.39 -13.00 -9.22
N ILE A 119 17.69 -12.13 -8.26
CA ILE A 119 17.62 -10.68 -8.43
C ILE A 119 18.70 -10.14 -9.38
N GLU A 120 19.82 -10.87 -9.56
CA GLU A 120 20.88 -10.47 -10.49
C GLU A 120 20.40 -10.54 -11.94
N ARG A 121 19.38 -11.34 -12.21
CA ARG A 121 18.74 -11.49 -13.51
C ARG A 121 17.61 -10.50 -13.74
N VAL A 122 17.21 -9.72 -12.73
CA VAL A 122 16.03 -8.86 -12.80
C VAL A 122 16.37 -7.49 -13.37
N LYS A 123 15.67 -7.12 -14.45
CA LYS A 123 15.63 -5.76 -14.95
C LYS A 123 14.27 -5.14 -14.65
N LEU A 124 14.28 -3.97 -14.01
CA LEU A 124 13.07 -3.26 -13.61
C LEU A 124 12.64 -2.27 -14.68
N ALA A 125 11.35 -2.30 -15.03
CA ALA A 125 10.68 -1.26 -15.80
C ALA A 125 9.62 -0.60 -14.91
N PHE A 126 9.79 0.69 -14.60
CA PHE A 126 8.81 1.41 -13.81
C PHE A 126 7.64 1.84 -14.69
N VAL A 127 6.43 1.48 -14.26
CA VAL A 127 5.17 1.85 -14.92
C VAL A 127 4.35 2.78 -14.04
N LYS A 128 3.31 3.42 -14.59
CA LYS A 128 2.51 4.40 -13.83
C LYS A 128 1.70 3.74 -12.71
N ASP A 129 1.05 2.63 -13.02
CA ASP A 129 0.21 1.87 -12.10
C ASP A 129 0.16 0.38 -12.48
N TYR A 130 -0.61 -0.42 -11.74
CA TYR A 130 -0.70 -1.86 -11.97
C TYR A 130 -1.42 -2.23 -13.28
N ASN A 131 -2.26 -1.37 -13.87
CA ASN A 131 -2.90 -1.64 -15.16
C ASN A 131 -1.88 -1.54 -16.30
N ASP A 132 -0.92 -0.62 -16.16
CA ASP A 132 0.19 -0.46 -17.08
C ASP A 132 1.26 -1.56 -16.92
N ALA A 133 1.22 -2.36 -15.84
CA ALA A 133 2.12 -3.51 -15.64
C ALA A 133 1.69 -4.76 -16.44
N THR A 134 0.75 -4.64 -17.37
CA THR A 134 0.23 -5.76 -18.16
C THR A 134 1.18 -6.16 -19.31
N PRO A 135 1.15 -7.43 -19.77
CA PRO A 135 2.00 -7.91 -20.86
C PRO A 135 1.95 -7.07 -22.15
N PHE A 136 0.79 -6.45 -22.44
CA PHE A 136 0.61 -5.59 -23.62
C PHE A 136 1.46 -4.30 -23.57
N HIS A 137 1.66 -3.73 -22.38
CA HIS A 137 2.48 -2.54 -22.20
C HIS A 137 3.97 -2.88 -22.15
N LEU A 138 4.32 -4.06 -21.63
CA LEU A 138 5.69 -4.59 -21.64
C LEU A 138 6.25 -4.80 -23.05
N ASP A 139 5.42 -5.24 -24.01
CA ASP A 139 5.85 -5.41 -25.41
C ASP A 139 6.18 -4.07 -26.09
N LYS A 140 5.55 -2.96 -25.66
CA LYS A 140 5.93 -1.60 -26.12
C LYS A 140 7.27 -1.17 -25.52
N ILE A 141 7.50 -1.44 -24.23
CA ILE A 141 8.76 -1.12 -23.54
C ILE A 141 9.94 -1.89 -24.15
N LYS A 142 9.74 -3.17 -24.51
CA LYS A 142 10.76 -4.00 -25.18
C LYS A 142 11.13 -3.52 -26.58
N ARG A 143 10.26 -2.77 -27.27
CA ARG A 143 10.46 -2.31 -28.66
C ARG A 143 11.12 -0.94 -28.78
N GLY A 144 11.58 -0.35 -27.67
CA GLY A 144 12.20 0.96 -27.65
C GLY A 144 11.14 2.06 -27.60
N GLY A 145 10.97 2.63 -26.41
CA GLY A 145 10.72 4.07 -26.32
C GLY A 145 11.99 4.84 -26.65
#